data_AF-A0A9E8Q7L1-F1
#
_entry.id   AF-A0A9E8Q7L1-F1
#
_cell.length_a   1.000
_cell.length_b   1.000
_cell.length_c   1.000
_cell.angle_alpha   90.00
_cell.angle_beta   90.00
_cell.angle_gamma   90.00
#
_symmetry.space_group_name_H-M   'P 1'
#
loop_
_entity.id
_entity.type
_entity.pdbx_description
1 polymer ?
#
loop_
_entity_poly.entity_id
_entity_poly.type
_entity_poly.pdbx_seq_one_letter_code
_entity_poly.pdbx_strand_id
1 'polypeptide(L)'
;MTQPHAWAYLPDVVSTLVAAIDRDEWGRAWLTPHATHASRVAIAEEARRRYGLTGRVRPWNPLLWAGLTRTVPFLREVRAMQYQFDSPFVVDSSESELLLDIGPTPWPEALDATIAAARDAVRR
;
A
#
# COMPACT_ATOMS: atom_id res chain seq x y z
N MET A 1 0.43 13.41 -2.14
CA MET A 1 -0.37 12.40 -2.90
C MET A 1 0.30 11.82 -4.15
N THR A 2 1.18 12.56 -4.83
CA THR A 2 1.93 12.11 -6.02
C THR A 2 3.32 11.56 -5.69
N GLN A 3 3.64 11.44 -4.41
CA GLN A 3 4.94 10.94 -3.96
C GLN A 3 5.07 9.43 -4.20
N PRO A 4 6.29 8.93 -4.46
CA PRO A 4 6.56 7.51 -4.48
C PRO A 4 6.20 6.84 -3.16
N HIS A 5 5.66 5.63 -3.23
CA HIS A 5 5.21 4.91 -2.05
C HIS A 5 5.36 3.40 -2.24
N ALA A 6 5.92 2.71 -1.25
CA ALA A 6 5.95 1.26 -1.17
C ALA A 6 4.58 0.73 -0.70
N TRP A 7 3.97 -0.17 -1.47
CA TRP A 7 2.69 -0.78 -1.15
C TRP A 7 2.88 -2.26 -0.86
N ALA A 8 2.48 -2.71 0.33
CA ALA A 8 2.56 -4.12 0.70
C ALA A 8 1.37 -4.89 0.10
N TYR A 9 1.65 -5.85 -0.78
CA TYR A 9 0.62 -6.77 -1.27
C TYR A 9 0.39 -7.87 -0.22
N LEU A 10 -0.87 -8.09 0.15
CA LEU A 10 -1.20 -8.93 1.31
C LEU A 10 -0.66 -10.38 1.18
N PRO A 11 -0.78 -11.07 0.04
CA PRO A 11 -0.14 -12.38 -0.15
C PRO A 11 1.40 -12.36 -0.01
N ASP A 12 2.07 -11.28 -0.39
CA ASP A 12 3.53 -11.17 -0.23
C ASP A 12 3.90 -10.98 1.25
N VAL A 13 3.08 -10.24 2.02
CA VAL A 13 3.23 -10.15 3.48
C VAL A 13 3.14 -11.54 4.11
N VAL A 14 2.13 -12.33 3.71
CA VAL A 14 1.98 -13.70 4.21
C VAL A 14 3.17 -14.58 3.82
N SER A 15 3.63 -14.49 2.58
CA SER A 15 4.81 -15.24 2.12
C SER A 15 6.07 -14.87 2.90
N THR A 16 6.24 -13.57 3.20
CA THR A 16 7.34 -13.08 4.07
C THR A 16 7.23 -13.66 5.48
N LEU A 17 6.04 -13.63 6.08
CA LEU A 17 5.81 -14.18 7.43
C LEU A 17 6.08 -15.69 7.49
N VAL A 18 5.62 -16.43 6.49
CA VAL A 18 5.86 -17.88 6.38
C VAL A 18 7.35 -18.17 6.21
N ALA A 19 8.06 -17.45 5.34
CA ALA A 19 9.50 -17.66 5.14
C ALA A 19 10.33 -17.29 6.38
N ALA A 20 9.87 -16.32 7.17
CA ALA A 20 10.54 -15.87 8.39
C ALA A 20 10.32 -16.79 9.59
N ILE A 21 9.27 -17.62 9.61
CA ILE A 21 8.91 -18.42 10.80
C ILE A 21 9.98 -19.44 11.18
N ASP A 22 10.70 -19.95 10.19
CA ASP A 22 11.74 -20.97 10.36
C ASP A 22 13.13 -20.37 10.63
N ARG A 23 13.24 -19.03 10.79
CA ARG A 23 14.51 -18.34 11.04
C ARG A 23 14.71 -18.14 12.54
N ASP A 24 15.84 -18.62 13.06
CA ASP A 24 16.26 -18.36 14.45
C ASP A 24 16.93 -16.98 14.59
N GLU A 25 16.23 -15.93 14.12
CA GLU A 25 16.73 -14.55 14.05
C GLU A 25 15.82 -13.59 14.84
N TRP A 26 15.66 -13.88 16.13
CA TRP A 26 14.85 -13.08 17.04
C TRP A 26 15.26 -11.61 17.04
N GLY A 27 14.26 -10.72 16.93
CA GLY A 27 14.45 -9.26 16.96
C GLY A 27 14.84 -8.63 15.62
N ARG A 28 15.08 -9.41 14.56
CA ARG A 28 15.26 -8.87 13.21
C ARG A 28 13.93 -8.37 12.63
N ALA A 29 13.98 -7.24 11.93
CA ALA A 29 12.89 -6.77 11.10
C ALA A 29 12.96 -7.39 9.70
N TRP A 30 11.89 -8.06 9.28
CA TRP A 30 11.73 -8.56 7.91
C TRP A 30 10.82 -7.61 7.13
N LEU A 31 11.32 -7.09 6.01
CA LEU A 31 10.60 -6.17 5.14
C LEU A 31 9.98 -6.95 3.98
N THR A 32 8.67 -6.78 3.80
CA THR A 32 7.95 -7.42 2.69
C THR A 32 8.41 -6.83 1.34
N PRO A 33 8.57 -7.66 0.30
CA PRO A 33 8.89 -7.18 -1.04
C PRO A 33 7.82 -6.23 -1.62
N HIS A 34 8.25 -5.26 -2.43
CA HIS A 34 7.37 -4.26 -3.04
C HIS A 34 7.50 -4.22 -4.56
N ALA A 35 6.44 -4.58 -5.27
CA ALA A 35 6.41 -4.65 -6.74
C ALA A 35 6.44 -3.28 -7.44
N THR A 36 6.08 -2.22 -6.73
CA THR A 36 5.98 -0.87 -7.29
C THR A 36 6.23 0.19 -6.23
N HIS A 37 6.77 1.32 -6.69
CA HIS A 37 6.88 2.56 -5.92
C HIS A 37 5.93 3.65 -6.44
N ALA A 38 4.94 3.28 -7.27
CA ALA A 38 4.00 4.21 -7.86
C ALA A 38 3.18 4.97 -6.80
N SER A 39 2.91 6.24 -7.05
CA SER A 39 2.04 7.03 -6.18
C SER A 39 0.60 6.52 -6.24
N ARG A 40 -0.18 6.77 -5.18
CA ARG A 40 -1.61 6.39 -5.14
C ARG A 40 -2.41 7.00 -6.30
N VAL A 41 -2.05 8.21 -6.73
CA VAL A 41 -2.68 8.83 -7.90
C VAL A 41 -2.37 8.00 -9.14
N ALA A 42 -1.10 7.67 -9.40
CA ALA A 42 -0.70 6.87 -10.56
C ALA A 42 -1.39 5.50 -10.60
N ILE A 43 -1.49 4.81 -9.45
CA ILE A 43 -2.20 3.53 -9.33
C ILE A 43 -3.69 3.69 -9.70
N ALA A 44 -4.35 4.72 -9.17
CA ALA A 44 -5.75 4.99 -9.50
C ALA A 44 -5.95 5.34 -10.97
N GLU A 45 -5.00 6.03 -11.60
CA GLU A 45 -5.03 6.30 -13.03
C GLU A 45 -4.82 5.05 -13.89
N GLU A 46 -3.93 4.16 -13.48
CA GLU A 46 -3.72 2.87 -14.12
C GLU A 46 -4.97 2.00 -14.03
N ALA A 47 -5.54 1.85 -12.82
CA ALA A 47 -6.79 1.12 -12.62
C ALA A 47 -7.92 1.71 -13.48
N ARG A 48 -8.02 3.05 -13.54
CA ARG A 48 -9.00 3.73 -14.40
C ARG A 48 -8.83 3.39 -15.87
N ARG A 49 -7.60 3.46 -16.40
CA ARG A 49 -7.30 3.13 -17.81
C ARG A 49 -7.58 1.66 -18.10
N ARG A 50 -7.11 0.76 -17.24
CA ARG A 50 -7.21 -0.70 -17.41
C ARG A 50 -8.65 -1.21 -17.40
N TYR A 51 -9.53 -0.56 -16.65
CA TYR A 51 -10.89 -1.03 -16.42
C TYR A 51 -12.00 -0.08 -16.88
N GLY A 52 -11.66 0.99 -17.61
CA GLY A 52 -12.64 1.95 -18.14
C GLY A 52 -13.46 2.68 -17.06
N LEU A 53 -12.90 2.89 -15.88
CA LEU A 53 -13.61 3.55 -14.77
C LEU A 53 -13.76 5.05 -15.03
N THR A 54 -14.78 5.67 -14.42
CA THR A 54 -14.96 7.13 -14.43
C THR A 54 -14.62 7.69 -13.05
N GLY A 55 -13.87 8.80 -13.00
CA GLY A 55 -13.49 9.45 -11.73
C GLY A 55 -12.06 9.97 -11.68
N ARG A 56 -11.80 10.85 -10.73
CA ARG A 56 -10.48 11.46 -10.47
C ARG A 56 -10.18 11.44 -8.98
N VAL A 57 -8.94 11.11 -8.62
CA VAL A 57 -8.45 11.29 -7.26
C VAL A 57 -8.22 12.77 -7.01
N ARG A 58 -8.76 13.29 -5.90
CA ARG A 58 -8.53 14.67 -5.45
C ARG A 58 -8.08 14.69 -4.00
N PRO A 59 -7.22 15.65 -3.60
CA PRO A 59 -6.93 15.87 -2.20
C PRO A 59 -8.17 16.33 -1.44
N TRP A 60 -8.19 16.04 -0.14
CA TRP A 60 -9.23 16.54 0.76
C TRP A 60 -9.11 18.06 0.93
N ASN A 61 -10.25 18.74 1.14
CA ASN A 61 -10.24 20.15 1.50
C ASN A 61 -9.65 20.32 2.92
N PRO A 62 -8.58 21.12 3.10
CA PRO A 62 -7.92 21.29 4.41
C PRO A 62 -8.85 21.81 5.52
N LEU A 63 -9.80 22.68 5.20
CA LEU A 63 -10.74 23.25 6.17
C LEU A 63 -11.74 22.20 6.67
N LEU A 64 -12.27 21.38 5.75
CA LEU A 64 -13.13 20.24 6.11
C LEU A 64 -12.36 19.24 6.98
N TRP A 65 -11.11 18.93 6.61
CA TRP A 65 -10.27 18.01 7.38
C TRP A 65 -9.98 18.53 8.80
N ALA A 66 -9.70 19.82 8.95
CA ALA A 66 -9.46 20.44 10.25
C ALA A 66 -10.70 20.42 11.16
N GLY A 67 -11.92 20.53 10.61
CA GLY A 67 -13.16 20.35 11.36
C GLY A 67 -13.35 18.91 11.83
N LEU A 68 -13.25 17.96 10.89
CA LEU A 68 -13.47 16.53 11.15
C LEU A 68 -12.49 15.93 12.17
N THR A 69 -11.22 16.35 12.15
CA THR A 69 -10.22 15.87 13.13
C THR A 69 -10.50 16.33 14.56
N ARG A 70 -11.30 17.38 14.79
CA ARG A 70 -11.64 17.81 16.16
C ARG A 70 -12.72 16.93 16.80
N THR A 71 -13.60 16.36 15.99
CA THR A 71 -14.78 15.64 16.47
C THR A 71 -14.64 14.13 16.34
N VAL A 72 -13.80 13.64 15.42
CA VAL A 72 -13.59 12.21 15.17
C VAL A 72 -12.15 11.81 15.52
N PRO A 73 -11.93 11.15 16.67
CA PRO A 73 -10.58 10.76 17.12
C PRO A 73 -9.81 9.94 16.07
N PHE A 74 -10.48 9.01 15.39
CA PHE A 74 -9.90 8.21 14.31
C PHE A 74 -9.27 9.08 13.21
N LEU A 75 -9.90 10.20 12.83
CA LEU A 75 -9.38 11.07 11.78
C LEU A 75 -8.15 11.89 12.22
N ARG A 76 -7.91 12.03 13.53
CA ARG A 76 -6.66 12.59 14.06
C ARG A 76 -5.49 11.67 13.77
N GLU A 77 -5.66 10.37 13.96
CA GLU A 77 -4.63 9.37 13.68
C GLU A 77 -4.35 9.30 12.17
N VAL A 78 -5.39 9.33 11.33
CA VAL A 78 -5.21 9.41 9.87
C VAL A 78 -4.44 10.66 9.47
N ARG A 79 -4.69 11.80 10.14
CA ARG A 79 -3.90 13.03 9.92
C ARG A 79 -2.45 12.85 10.35
N ALA A 80 -2.20 12.22 11.49
CA ALA A 80 -0.84 11.96 11.95
C ALA A 80 -0.05 11.09 10.97
N MET A 81 -0.71 10.17 10.25
CA MET A 81 -0.09 9.33 9.21
C MET A 81 0.09 10.01 7.84
N GLN A 82 -0.32 11.27 7.65
CA GLN A 82 -0.25 11.94 6.35
C GLN A 82 1.16 12.05 5.77
N TYR A 83 2.19 12.07 6.64
CA TYR A 83 3.58 12.13 6.20
C TYR A 83 3.96 11.00 5.23
N GLN A 84 3.31 9.83 5.32
CA GLN A 84 3.51 8.69 4.41
C GLN A 84 3.11 9.01 2.96
N PHE A 85 2.26 10.01 2.74
CA PHE A 85 1.75 10.37 1.42
C PHE A 85 2.25 11.73 0.90
N ASP A 86 2.87 12.53 1.77
CA ASP A 86 3.32 13.89 1.50
C ASP A 86 4.84 14.00 1.32
N SER A 87 5.57 12.89 1.52
CA SER A 87 6.99 12.73 1.19
C SER A 87 7.23 11.35 0.58
N PRO A 88 8.37 11.09 -0.08
CA PRO A 88 8.70 9.74 -0.56
C PRO A 88 8.69 8.74 0.61
N PHE A 89 7.87 7.70 0.51
CA PHE A 89 7.74 6.65 1.51
C PHE A 89 8.09 5.31 0.86
N VAL A 90 9.37 5.12 0.59
CA VAL A 90 9.91 3.95 -0.12
C VAL A 90 10.58 3.00 0.88
N VAL A 91 10.65 1.73 0.53
CA VAL A 91 11.23 0.68 1.37
C VAL A 91 12.19 -0.12 0.50
N ASP A 92 13.38 -0.39 1.03
CA ASP A 92 14.32 -1.32 0.43
C ASP A 92 14.21 -2.67 1.13
N SER A 93 13.61 -3.64 0.45
CA SER A 93 13.40 -5.01 0.93
C SER A 93 14.49 -5.98 0.49
N SER A 94 15.56 -5.50 -0.17
CA SER A 94 16.58 -6.37 -0.80
C SER A 94 17.20 -7.37 0.16
N GLU A 95 17.45 -6.98 1.42
CA GLU A 95 18.02 -7.90 2.42
C GLU A 95 17.04 -9.03 2.76
N SER A 96 15.75 -8.71 2.96
CA SER A 96 14.73 -9.72 3.27
C SER A 96 14.49 -10.65 2.09
N GLU A 97 14.46 -10.11 0.87
CA GLU A 97 14.37 -10.90 -0.37
C GLU A 97 15.51 -11.91 -0.49
N LEU A 98 16.76 -11.47 -0.26
CA LEU A 98 17.94 -12.32 -0.35
C LEU A 98 17.99 -13.38 0.75
N LEU A 99 17.71 -13.01 2.01
CA LEU A 99 17.85 -13.93 3.15
C LEU A 99 16.71 -14.94 3.23
N LEU A 100 15.49 -14.54 2.84
CA LEU A 100 14.31 -15.38 2.89
C LEU A 100 14.02 -16.12 1.58
N ASP A 101 14.75 -15.81 0.50
CA ASP A 101 14.50 -16.32 -0.86
C ASP A 101 13.06 -16.04 -1.33
N ILE A 102 12.64 -14.79 -1.16
CA ILE A 102 11.31 -14.28 -1.54
C ILE A 102 11.43 -13.13 -2.54
N GLY A 103 10.35 -12.84 -3.24
CA GLY A 103 10.28 -11.70 -4.15
C GLY A 103 8.85 -11.16 -4.29
N PRO A 104 8.66 -9.97 -4.88
CA PRO A 104 7.34 -9.38 -5.00
C PRO A 104 6.51 -10.09 -6.07
N THR A 105 5.21 -10.27 -5.81
CA THR A 105 4.25 -10.64 -6.85
C THR A 105 4.28 -9.57 -7.96
N PRO A 106 4.34 -9.94 -9.26
CA PRO A 106 4.37 -8.96 -10.34
C PRO A 106 3.23 -7.93 -10.25
N TRP A 107 3.57 -6.65 -10.43
CA TRP A 107 2.61 -5.55 -10.21
C TRP A 107 1.26 -5.70 -10.94
N PRO A 108 1.19 -6.08 -12.24
CA PRO A 108 -0.08 -6.24 -12.94
C PRO A 108 -0.97 -7.31 -12.31
N GLU A 109 -0.38 -8.41 -11.83
CA GLU A 109 -1.09 -9.51 -11.18
C GLU A 109 -1.66 -9.07 -9.83
N ALA A 110 -0.84 -8.45 -8.99
CA ALA A 110 -1.26 -7.94 -7.68
C ALA A 110 -2.38 -6.89 -7.82
N LEU A 111 -2.27 -6.00 -8.82
CA LEU A 111 -3.29 -4.97 -9.08
C LEU A 111 -4.62 -5.59 -9.52
N ASP A 112 -4.58 -6.56 -10.44
CA ASP A 112 -5.78 -7.22 -10.95
C ASP A 112 -6.50 -8.02 -9.87
N ALA A 113 -5.76 -8.80 -9.08
CA ALA A 113 -6.31 -9.56 -7.96
C ALA A 113 -6.95 -8.64 -6.92
N THR A 114 -6.29 -7.52 -6.59
CA THR A 114 -6.80 -6.53 -5.62
C THR A 114 -8.10 -5.88 -6.11
N ILE A 115 -8.17 -5.50 -7.39
CA ILE A 115 -9.38 -4.88 -7.97
C ILE A 115 -10.54 -5.88 -8.03
N ALA A 116 -10.27 -7.13 -8.39
CA ALA A 116 -11.28 -8.19 -8.39
C ALA A 116 -11.86 -8.40 -6.98
N ALA A 117 -11.01 -8.54 -5.97
CA ALA A 117 -11.43 -8.68 -4.57
C ALA A 117 -12.27 -7.48 -4.09
N ALA A 118 -11.88 -6.25 -4.44
CA ALA A 118 -12.64 -5.05 -4.08
C ALA A 118 -14.03 -5.01 -4.72
N ARG A 119 -14.16 -5.46 -5.98
CA ARG A 119 -15.47 -5.54 -6.67
C ARG A 119 -16.38 -6.56 -6.02
N ASP A 120 -15.85 -7.71 -5.62
CA ASP A 120 -16.62 -8.76 -4.96
C ASP A 120 -17.10 -8.32 -3.58
N ALA A 121 -16.27 -7.55 -2.84
CA ALA A 121 -16.66 -7.00 -1.55
C ALA A 121 -17.83 -6.02 -1.65
N VAL A 122 -17.91 -5.21 -2.71
CA VAL A 122 -19.03 -4.26 -2.94
C VAL A 122 -20.33 -4.96 -3.35
N ARG A 123 -20.24 -6.18 -3.90
CA ARG A 123 -21.41 -6.97 -4.30
C ARG A 123 -22.06 -7.74 -3.16
N ARG A 124 -21.38 -7.87 -2.02
CA ARG A 124 -21.89 -8.51 -0.80
C ARG A 124 -22.62 -7.50 0.08
#